data_AF-A0A4Q3WBV8-F1
#
_entry.id   AF-A0A4Q3WBV8-F1
#
_cell.length_a   1.000
_cell.length_b   1.000
_cell.length_c   1.000
_cell.angle_alpha   90.00
_cell.angle_beta   90.00
_cell.angle_gamma   90.00
#
_symmetry.space_group_name_H-M   'P 1'
#
loop_
_entity.id
_entity.type
_entity.pdbx_description
1 polymer ?
#
loop_
_entity_poly.entity_id
_entity_poly.type
_entity_poly.pdbx_seq_one_letter_code
_entity_poly.pdbx_strand_id
1 'polypeptide(L)' 'SYGNPDFVLYAQSYGANGYRVESAAHLKELLAHCRDTPGVHLIDCPVDYSENDYILNTEIKELSAKL' A
#
# COMPACT_ATOMS: atom_id res chain seq x y z
N SER A 1 15.96 11.86 12.36
CA SER A 1 14.65 11.82 11.70
C SER A 1 13.83 10.73 12.36
N TYR A 2 12.55 10.95 12.61
CA TYR A 2 11.65 9.85 12.96
C TYR A 2 11.37 9.09 11.66
N GLY A 3 12.00 7.92 11.50
CA GLY A 3 11.66 7.00 10.42
C GLY A 3 10.34 6.30 10.73
N ASN A 4 9.67 5.79 9.70
CA ASN A 4 8.56 4.89 9.92
C ASN A 4 9.04 3.67 10.72
N PRO A 5 8.24 3.17 11.68
CA PRO A 5 8.55 1.92 12.35
C PRO A 5 8.54 0.78 11.34
N ASP A 6 9.22 -0.32 11.67
CA ASP A 6 9.06 -1.53 10.87
C ASP A 6 7.70 -2.17 11.17
N PHE A 7 6.72 -1.84 10.33
CA PHE A 7 5.35 -2.35 10.47
C PHE A 7 5.25 -3.87 10.31
N VAL A 8 6.21 -4.51 9.63
CA VAL A 8 6.26 -5.97 9.52
C VAL A 8 6.56 -6.59 10.87
N LEU A 9 7.63 -6.12 11.53
CA LEU A 9 8.00 -6.59 12.87
C LEU A 9 6.93 -6.22 13.91
N TYR A 10 6.32 -5.04 13.75
CA TYR A 10 5.21 -4.63 14.59
C TYR A 10 4.07 -5.64 14.52
N ALA A 11 3.59 -6.00 13.32
CA ALA A 11 2.54 -7.01 13.16
C ALA A 11 2.93 -8.37 13.79
N GLN A 12 4.16 -8.83 13.53
CA GLN A 12 4.67 -10.09 14.07
C GLN A 12 4.72 -10.10 15.61
N SER A 13 5.00 -8.97 16.25
CA SER A 13 5.03 -8.86 17.71
C SER A 13 3.67 -9.09 18.37
N TYR A 14 2.56 -8.88 17.65
CA TYR A 14 1.19 -9.18 18.10
C TYR A 14 0.69 -10.55 17.64
N GLY A 15 1.56 -11.37 17.03
CA GLY A 15 1.19 -12.67 16.46
C GLY A 15 0.44 -12.59 15.13
N ALA A 16 0.45 -11.43 14.47
CA ALA A 16 -0.07 -11.27 13.12
C ALA A 16 1.02 -11.52 12.06
N ASN A 17 0.61 -11.66 10.80
CA ASN A 17 1.52 -11.82 9.67
C ASN A 17 1.84 -10.44 9.08
N GLY A 18 3.12 -10.05 9.05
CA GLY A 18 3.59 -8.82 8.44
C GLY A 18 4.27 -9.07 7.10
N TYR A 19 4.00 -8.24 6.09
CA TYR A 19 4.58 -8.31 4.75
C TYR A 19 5.00 -6.92 4.28
N ARG A 20 6.08 -6.84 3.49
CA ARG A 20 6.48 -5.60 2.80
C ARG A 20 6.40 -5.80 1.29
N VAL A 21 5.74 -4.87 0.63
CA VAL A 21 5.62 -4.87 -0.83
C VAL A 21 6.93 -4.38 -1.44
N GLU A 22 7.44 -5.12 -2.42
CA GLU A 22 8.70 -4.80 -3.12
C GLU A 22 8.45 -4.29 -4.55
N SER A 23 7.26 -4.52 -5.09
CA SER A 23 6.84 -4.05 -6.42
C SER A 23 5.33 -4.06 -6.56
N ALA A 24 4.81 -3.36 -7.58
CA ALA A 24 3.39 -3.36 -7.90
C ALA A 24 2.85 -4.78 -8.23
N ALA A 25 3.67 -5.64 -8.86
CA ALA A 25 3.30 -7.02 -9.14
C ALA A 25 3.21 -7.85 -7.85
N HIS A 26 4.19 -7.68 -6.95
CA HIS A 26 4.25 -8.37 -5.66
C HIS A 26 3.01 -8.04 -4.78
N LEU A 27 2.50 -6.80 -4.84
CA LEU A 27 1.26 -6.44 -4.14
C LEU A 27 0.08 -7.35 -4.53
N LYS A 28 -0.08 -7.64 -5.82
CA LYS A 28 -1.16 -8.51 -6.30
C LYS A 28 -1.04 -9.92 -5.75
N GLU A 29 0.18 -10.45 -5.70
CA GLU A 29 0.47 -11.77 -5.16
C GLU A 29 0.20 -11.84 -3.65
N LEU A 30 0.64 -10.83 -2.89
CA LEU A 30 0.38 -10.74 -1.46
C LEU A 30 -1.10 -10.62 -1.14
N LEU A 31 -1.86 -9.84 -1.91
CA LEU A 31 -3.30 -9.72 -1.74
C LEU A 31 -4.01 -11.06 -1.97
N ALA A 32 -3.60 -11.82 -2.98
CA ALA A 32 -4.13 -13.17 -3.21
C ALA A 32 -3.80 -14.11 -2.05
N HIS A 33 -2.53 -14.12 -1.61
CA HIS A 33 -2.08 -14.93 -0.48
C HIS A 33 -2.87 -14.60 0.79
N CYS A 34 -2.93 -13.33 1.20
CA CYS A 34 -3.58 -12.90 2.44
C CYS A 34 -5.09 -13.14 2.44
N ARG A 35 -5.74 -13.13 1.26
CA ARG A 35 -7.15 -13.50 1.12
C ARG A 35 -7.37 -15.00 1.32
N ASP A 36 -6.45 -15.82 0.81
CA ASP A 36 -6.59 -17.28 0.73
C ASP A 36 -5.97 -18.01 1.94
N THR A 37 -5.28 -17.30 2.83
CA THR A 37 -4.75 -17.82 4.10
C THR A 37 -5.46 -17.26 5.32
N PRO A 38 -5.69 -18.06 6.37
CA PRO A 38 -6.28 -17.57 7.61
C PRO A 38 -5.27 -16.75 8.42
N GLY A 39 -5.75 -15.70 9.08
CA GLY A 39 -4.95 -14.90 10.02
C GLY A 39 -5.22 -13.41 9.89
N VAL A 40 -4.56 -12.63 10.74
CA VAL A 40 -4.48 -11.17 10.57
C VAL A 40 -3.23 -10.90 9.74
N HIS A 41 -3.40 -10.16 8.64
CA HIS A 41 -2.32 -9.82 7.71
C HIS A 41 -2.17 -8.30 7.65
N LEU A 42 -0.94 -7.81 7.84
CA LEU A 42 -0.56 -6.42 7.63
C LEU A 42 0.37 -6.36 6.43
N ILE A 43 0.01 -5.55 5.43
CA ILE A 43 0.82 -5.30 4.24
C ILE A 43 1.33 -3.86 4.30
N ASP A 44 2.64 -3.69 4.46
CA ASP A 44 3.36 -2.42 4.34
C ASP A 44 3.65 -2.14 2.85
N CYS A 45 2.90 -1.22 2.26
CA CYS A 45 2.98 -0.91 0.83
C CYS A 45 3.57 0.49 0.61
N PRO A 46 4.79 0.61 0.07
CA PRO A 46 5.34 1.89 -0.37
C PRO A 46 4.49 2.49 -1.49
N VAL A 47 4.25 3.80 -1.41
CA VAL A 47 3.50 4.56 -2.42
C VAL A 47 4.32 5.77 -2.83
N ASP A 48 4.48 5.96 -4.14
CA ASP A 48 5.01 7.21 -4.69
C ASP A 48 3.88 8.24 -4.81
N TYR A 49 4.03 9.36 -4.12
CA TYR A 49 3.06 10.46 -4.10
C TYR A 49 3.47 11.65 -4.99
N SER A 50 4.53 11.51 -5.78
CA SER A 50 5.09 12.58 -6.64
C SER A 50 4.02 13.28 -7.51
N GLU A 51 3.11 12.51 -8.10
CA GLU A 51 2.09 13.02 -9.03
C GLU A 51 0.72 13.30 -8.38
N ASN A 52 0.57 13.00 -7.08
CA ASN A 52 -0.76 12.92 -6.46
C ASN A 52 -1.52 14.25 -6.47
N ASP A 53 -0.83 15.37 -6.23
CA ASP A 53 -1.45 16.70 -6.23
C ASP A 53 -1.92 17.11 -7.64
N TYR A 54 -1.06 16.94 -8.64
CA TYR A 54 -1.35 17.31 -10.01
C TYR A 54 -2.54 16.50 -10.57
N ILE A 55 -2.51 15.18 -10.42
CA ILE A 55 -3.57 14.30 -10.94
C ILE A 55 -4.90 14.66 -10.27
N LEU A 56 -4.94 14.73 -8.93
CA LEU A 56 -6.18 14.93 -8.19
C LEU A 56 -6.76 16.34 -8.36
N ASN A 57 -5.92 17.38 -8.28
CA ASN A 57 -6.39 18.76 -8.21
C ASN A 57 -6.47 19.46 -9.55
N THR A 58 -5.78 18.97 -10.58
CA THR A 58 -5.73 19.56 -11.91
C THR A 58 -6.31 18.61 -12.96
N GLU A 59 -5.65 17.49 -13.21
CA GLU A 59 -5.96 16.63 -14.37
C GLU A 59 -7.40 16.08 -14.34
N ILE A 60 -7.83 15.52 -13.21
CA ILE A 60 -9.19 14.96 -13.06
C ILE A 60 -10.27 16.02 -13.29
N LYS A 61 -10.07 17.25 -12.82
CA LYS A 61 -11.05 18.34 -13.01
C LYS A 61 -11.14 18.74 -14.48
N GLU A 62 -9.99 18.85 -15.14
CA GLU A 62 -9.95 19.18 -16.57
C GLU A 62 -10.59 18.10 -17.44
N LEU A 63 -10.34 16.81 -17.15
CA LEU A 63 -10.94 15.69 -17.87
C LEU A 63 -12.45 15.62 -17.65
N SER A 64 -12.91 15.83 -16.42
CA SER A 64 -14.34 15.81 -16.07
C SER A 64 -15.12 16.93 -16.75
N ALA A 65 -14.51 18.11 -16.93
CA ALA A 65 -15.14 19.24 -17.61
C ALA A 65 -15.22 19.08 -19.14
N LYS A 66 -14.53 18.10 -19.73
CA LYS A 66 -14.51 17.81 -21.17
C LYS A 66 -15.52 16.72 -21.59
N LEU A 67 -16.20 16.08 -20.62
CA LEU A 67 -17.28 15.09 -20.81
C LEU A 67 -18.64 15.79 -20.86
#